data_AF-A0A241XSL5-F1
#
_entry.id   AF-A0A241XSL5-F1
#
_cell.length_a   1.000
_cell.length_b   1.000
_cell.length_c   1.000
_cell.angle_alpha   90.00
_cell.angle_beta   90.00
_cell.angle_gamma   90.00
#
_symmetry.space_group_name_H-M   'P 1'
#
loop_
_entity.id
_entity.type
_entity.pdbx_description
1 polymer ?
#
loop_
_entity_poly.entity_id
_entity_poly.type
_entity_poly.pdbx_seq_one_letter_code
_entity_poly.pdbx_strand_id
1 'polypeptide(L)'
;MRTSFFTPRSISALKAAASKLRKASSQLTQTDALNLAAENAGFANFTHAQRTLPEVMKALTLRCRWRDDSAKGTEVLKYPLPWTAEGVVAMRLKAARIASFEVFDGGLFCSEIASNRYMARYWLVQALRELMVIEATGLRPDYLKNRLPKVRQEFNGTKYFEPVQPPGADHLSAWYDPETKATLLMDEPYLRKDEEHSRATSRAEWCKRFDYLERSSTWGGTYLPPKSRLFLFAKVNSSINLDEIESNLNTLPDDFGALDEDWRGSSEENQTPSHVQMRQALSQLVRVGYLEGKSNVNQDGQIMAIRKTPML
;
A
#
# COMPACT_ATOMS: atom_id res chain seq x y z
N MET A 1 -18.28 5.61 11.23
CA MET A 1 -17.16 5.72 12.19
C MET A 1 -15.88 5.50 11.39
N ARG A 2 -14.87 6.37 11.47
CA ARG A 2 -13.60 6.13 10.76
C ARG A 2 -12.83 5.02 11.45
N THR A 3 -12.44 4.00 10.71
CA THR A 3 -11.49 2.96 11.14
C THR A 3 -10.10 3.57 11.36
N SER A 4 -9.40 3.08 12.37
CA SER A 4 -7.99 3.38 12.66
C SER A 4 -7.09 2.25 12.17
N PHE A 5 -5.80 2.52 11.96
CA PHE A 5 -4.75 1.54 11.67
C PHE A 5 -4.73 0.37 12.66
N PHE A 6 -5.13 0.61 13.91
CA PHE A 6 -5.15 -0.39 14.98
C PHE A 6 -6.49 -1.11 15.13
N THR A 7 -7.46 -0.84 14.25
CA THR A 7 -8.77 -1.46 14.31
C THR A 7 -8.63 -2.98 14.16
N PRO A 8 -9.17 -3.78 15.10
CA PRO A 8 -9.15 -5.23 14.98
C PRO A 8 -9.81 -5.73 13.69
N ARG A 9 -9.05 -6.49 12.90
CA ARG A 9 -9.53 -7.15 11.66
C ARG A 9 -9.72 -8.67 11.79
N SER A 10 -9.79 -9.17 13.03
CA SER A 10 -10.11 -10.57 13.33
C SER A 10 -10.77 -10.71 14.71
N ILE A 11 -11.49 -11.81 14.92
CA ILE A 11 -12.11 -12.12 16.20
C ILE A 11 -11.08 -12.28 17.31
N SER A 12 -9.93 -12.92 17.02
CA SER A 12 -8.83 -13.02 17.98
C SER A 12 -8.29 -11.65 18.41
N ALA A 13 -8.16 -10.71 17.46
CA ALA A 13 -7.70 -9.37 17.76
C ALA A 13 -8.73 -8.58 18.59
N LEU A 14 -10.02 -8.77 18.30
CA LEU A 14 -11.11 -8.13 19.04
C LEU A 14 -11.17 -8.66 20.48
N LYS A 15 -11.07 -9.98 20.67
CA LYS A 15 -10.96 -10.61 22.01
C LYS A 15 -9.75 -10.06 22.78
N ALA A 16 -8.60 -9.87 22.12
CA ALA A 16 -7.41 -9.29 22.75
C ALA A 16 -7.62 -7.81 23.14
N ALA A 17 -8.28 -7.02 22.29
CA ALA A 17 -8.65 -5.64 22.60
C ALA A 17 -9.62 -5.56 23.79
N ALA A 18 -10.65 -6.40 23.82
CA ALA A 18 -11.58 -6.52 24.94
C ALA A 18 -10.87 -6.87 26.24
N SER A 19 -9.90 -7.80 26.21
CA SER A 19 -9.10 -8.12 27.39
C SER A 19 -8.29 -6.94 27.90
N LYS A 20 -7.81 -6.04 27.03
CA LYS A 20 -7.12 -4.81 27.45
C LYS A 20 -8.08 -3.82 28.09
N LEU A 21 -9.26 -3.62 27.52
CA LEU A 21 -10.32 -2.77 28.10
C LEU A 21 -10.69 -3.24 29.50
N ARG A 22 -10.91 -4.54 29.68
CA ARG A 22 -11.25 -5.13 30.99
C ARG A 22 -10.14 -4.95 32.03
N LYS A 23 -8.87 -4.95 31.61
CA LYS A 23 -7.74 -4.67 32.51
C LYS A 23 -7.68 -3.19 32.92
N ALA A 24 -8.03 -2.28 32.02
CA ALA A 24 -8.06 -0.85 32.29
C ALA A 24 -9.29 -0.41 33.11
N SER A 25 -10.35 -1.22 33.13
CA SER A 25 -11.60 -0.92 33.84
C SER A 25 -12.15 -2.16 34.52
N SER A 26 -11.96 -2.23 35.84
CA SER A 26 -12.38 -3.37 36.68
C SER A 26 -13.90 -3.59 36.76
N GLN A 27 -14.70 -2.63 36.31
CA GLN A 27 -16.16 -2.69 36.30
C GLN A 27 -16.76 -3.33 35.04
N LEU A 28 -15.97 -3.52 33.97
CA LEU A 28 -16.48 -4.10 32.73
C LEU A 28 -16.60 -5.63 32.85
N THR A 29 -17.79 -6.16 32.54
CA THR A 29 -17.93 -7.61 32.33
C THR A 29 -17.22 -8.03 31.05
N GLN A 30 -16.98 -9.33 30.87
CA GLN A 30 -16.38 -9.84 29.63
C GLN A 30 -17.24 -9.53 28.40
N THR A 31 -18.56 -9.66 28.53
CA THR A 31 -19.51 -9.40 27.43
C THR A 31 -19.51 -7.92 27.05
N ASP A 32 -19.53 -7.03 28.05
CA ASP A 32 -19.50 -5.58 27.80
C ASP A 32 -18.19 -5.15 27.16
N ALA A 33 -17.06 -5.69 27.62
CA ALA A 33 -15.76 -5.42 27.03
C ALA A 33 -15.67 -5.89 25.57
N LEU A 34 -16.30 -7.01 25.21
CA LEU A 34 -16.36 -7.51 23.83
C LEU A 34 -17.24 -6.64 22.95
N ASN A 35 -18.42 -6.24 23.42
CA ASN A 35 -19.30 -5.35 22.66
C ASN A 35 -18.64 -3.97 22.48
N LEU A 36 -18.06 -3.41 23.52
CA LEU A 36 -17.34 -2.14 23.45
C LEU A 36 -16.14 -2.20 22.51
N ALA A 37 -15.36 -3.29 22.52
CA ALA A 37 -14.27 -3.48 21.57
C ALA A 37 -14.77 -3.58 20.11
N ALA A 38 -15.92 -4.23 19.89
CA ALA A 38 -16.54 -4.33 18.58
C ALA A 38 -17.07 -2.97 18.09
N GLU A 39 -17.72 -2.21 18.96
CA GLU A 39 -18.22 -0.85 18.69
C GLU A 39 -17.07 0.10 18.36
N ASN A 40 -15.99 0.08 19.15
CA ASN A 40 -14.77 0.83 18.85
C ASN A 40 -14.12 0.45 17.52
N ALA A 41 -14.37 -0.78 17.04
CA ALA A 41 -13.91 -1.27 15.76
C ALA A 41 -14.92 -1.04 14.60
N GLY A 42 -16.02 -0.33 14.86
CA GLY A 42 -17.03 0.02 13.87
C GLY A 42 -18.12 -1.04 13.65
N PHE A 43 -18.23 -2.05 14.51
CA PHE A 43 -19.29 -3.06 14.45
C PHE A 43 -20.41 -2.73 15.44
N ALA A 44 -21.66 -3.07 15.11
CA ALA A 44 -22.80 -2.85 16.02
C ALA A 44 -22.68 -3.55 17.37
N ASN A 45 -22.02 -4.72 17.44
CA ASN A 45 -21.72 -5.48 18.66
C ASN A 45 -20.78 -6.66 18.32
N PHE A 46 -20.41 -7.46 19.32
CA PHE A 46 -19.52 -8.61 19.10
C PHE A 46 -20.12 -9.68 18.18
N THR A 47 -21.44 -9.90 18.21
CA THR A 47 -22.09 -10.88 17.32
C THR A 47 -22.03 -10.43 15.86
N HIS A 48 -22.21 -9.13 15.60
CA HIS A 48 -22.02 -8.54 14.27
C HIS A 48 -20.57 -8.74 13.80
N ALA A 49 -19.58 -8.46 14.66
CA ALA A 49 -18.18 -8.70 14.33
C ALA A 49 -17.89 -10.17 14.03
N GLN A 50 -18.42 -11.12 14.81
CA GLN A 50 -18.29 -12.57 14.60
C GLN A 50 -18.81 -13.06 13.25
N ARG A 51 -19.83 -12.41 12.70
CA ARG A 51 -20.38 -12.75 11.38
C ARG A 51 -19.56 -12.17 10.23
N THR A 52 -18.79 -11.12 10.49
CA THR A 52 -18.10 -10.34 9.45
C THR A 52 -16.59 -10.61 9.40
N LEU A 53 -15.95 -10.87 10.54
CA LEU A 53 -14.50 -11.02 10.64
C LEU A 53 -14.05 -12.48 10.65
N PRO A 54 -12.87 -12.79 10.09
CA PRO A 54 -12.26 -14.11 10.26
C PRO A 54 -11.83 -14.33 11.71
N GLU A 55 -11.74 -15.60 12.13
CA GLU A 55 -11.32 -15.94 13.50
C GLU A 55 -9.90 -15.41 13.79
N VAL A 56 -8.97 -15.63 12.86
CA VAL A 56 -7.57 -15.18 12.95
C VAL A 56 -7.15 -14.55 11.64
N MET A 57 -6.55 -13.37 11.71
CA MET A 57 -5.85 -12.73 10.59
C MET A 57 -4.41 -12.47 11.00
N LYS A 58 -3.46 -13.09 10.29
CA LYS A 58 -2.03 -12.85 10.52
C LYS A 58 -1.64 -11.51 9.94
N ALA A 59 -0.82 -10.75 10.68
CA ALA A 59 -0.29 -9.50 10.16
C ALA A 59 0.75 -9.77 9.07
N LEU A 60 0.59 -9.12 7.93
CA LEU A 60 1.66 -9.01 6.94
C LEU A 60 2.73 -8.09 7.51
N THR A 61 3.98 -8.54 7.49
CA THR A 61 5.13 -7.75 7.98
C THR A 61 5.91 -7.23 6.79
N LEU A 62 6.08 -5.91 6.70
CA LEU A 62 6.94 -5.23 5.74
C LEU A 62 8.17 -4.69 6.47
N ARG A 63 9.36 -4.81 5.88
CA ARG A 63 10.63 -4.32 6.45
C ARG A 63 11.44 -3.54 5.43
N CYS A 64 12.09 -2.48 5.84
CA CYS A 64 12.99 -1.69 4.99
C CYS A 64 14.23 -1.27 5.76
N ARG A 65 15.40 -1.55 5.19
CA ARG A 65 16.70 -1.17 5.76
C ARG A 65 17.01 0.27 5.37
N TRP A 66 17.71 0.98 6.24
CA TRP A 66 18.23 2.31 5.94
C TRP A 66 19.64 2.51 6.48
N ARG A 67 20.36 3.45 5.87
CA ARG A 67 21.67 3.92 6.32
C ARG A 67 21.86 5.37 5.91
N ASP A 68 22.23 6.21 6.87
CA ASP A 68 22.78 7.54 6.63
C ASP A 68 24.27 7.57 7.05
N ASP A 69 24.89 8.76 7.01
CA ASP A 69 26.32 8.93 7.33
C ASP A 69 26.67 8.58 8.80
N SER A 70 25.68 8.58 9.69
CA SER A 70 25.85 8.47 11.14
C SER A 70 25.28 7.17 11.73
N ALA A 71 24.26 6.60 11.09
CA ALA A 71 23.44 5.54 11.65
C ALA A 71 22.90 4.61 10.55
N LYS A 72 22.45 3.43 10.99
CA LYS A 72 21.75 2.46 10.16
C LYS A 72 20.73 1.71 11.00
N GLY A 73 19.67 1.22 10.36
CA GLY A 73 18.62 0.49 11.05
C GLY A 73 17.68 -0.23 10.08
N THR A 74 16.67 -0.86 10.65
CA THR A 74 15.57 -1.45 9.89
C THR A 74 14.25 -0.93 10.46
N GLU A 75 13.39 -0.43 9.59
CA GLU A 75 12.02 -0.07 9.96
C GLU A 75 11.10 -1.25 9.63
N VAL A 76 10.14 -1.51 10.51
CA VAL A 76 9.21 -2.64 10.39
C VAL A 76 7.78 -2.12 10.54
N LEU A 77 6.93 -2.44 9.58
CA LEU A 77 5.51 -2.11 9.58
C LEU A 77 4.70 -3.40 9.50
N LYS A 78 3.71 -3.55 10.39
CA LYS A 78 2.85 -4.73 10.46
C LYS A 78 1.40 -4.31 10.32
N TYR A 79 0.68 -4.95 9.41
CA TYR A 79 -0.75 -4.69 9.23
C TYR A 79 -1.50 -5.96 8.83
N PRO A 80 -2.68 -6.23 9.40
CA PRO A 80 -3.52 -7.36 9.02
C PRO A 80 -4.09 -7.17 7.60
N LEU A 81 -3.54 -7.93 6.65
CA LEU A 81 -4.02 -8.05 5.27
C LEU A 81 -4.39 -9.51 4.99
N PRO A 82 -5.26 -9.78 4.00
CA PRO A 82 -5.75 -11.13 3.71
C PRO A 82 -4.70 -12.02 3.04
N TRP A 83 -3.51 -11.49 2.74
CA TRP A 83 -2.47 -12.20 1.99
C TRP A 83 -1.23 -12.47 2.84
N THR A 84 -0.59 -13.60 2.56
CA THR A 84 0.78 -13.86 3.03
C THR A 84 1.81 -13.10 2.19
N ALA A 85 3.06 -13.06 2.64
CA ALA A 85 4.15 -12.46 1.87
C ALA A 85 4.32 -13.13 0.49
N GLU A 86 4.24 -14.46 0.44
CA GLU A 86 4.27 -15.25 -0.79
C GLU A 86 3.09 -14.93 -1.69
N GLY A 87 1.90 -14.78 -1.11
CA GLY A 87 0.68 -14.39 -1.82
C GLY A 87 0.83 -13.03 -2.51
N VAL A 88 1.41 -12.04 -1.82
CA VAL A 88 1.67 -10.71 -2.40
C VAL A 88 2.65 -10.79 -3.56
N VAL A 89 3.79 -11.49 -3.42
CA VAL A 89 4.75 -11.64 -4.51
C VAL A 89 4.16 -12.40 -5.71
N ALA A 90 3.30 -13.39 -5.46
CA ALA A 90 2.60 -14.13 -6.50
C ALA A 90 1.64 -13.27 -7.34
N MET A 91 1.16 -12.12 -6.82
CA MET A 91 0.34 -11.18 -7.58
C MET A 91 1.10 -10.46 -8.71
N ARG A 92 2.44 -10.47 -8.69
CA ARG A 92 3.30 -9.88 -9.75
C ARG A 92 2.97 -8.40 -10.06
N LEU A 93 2.85 -7.58 -9.01
CA LEU A 93 2.45 -6.17 -9.07
C LEU A 93 3.55 -5.24 -9.62
N LYS A 94 4.01 -5.44 -10.86
CA LYS A 94 5.22 -4.81 -11.42
C LYS A 94 5.24 -3.27 -11.46
N ALA A 95 4.07 -2.63 -11.53
CA ALA A 95 3.96 -1.16 -11.56
C ALA A 95 3.74 -0.54 -10.17
N ALA A 96 3.65 -1.38 -9.13
CA ALA A 96 3.49 -0.97 -7.74
C ALA A 96 4.83 -0.71 -7.08
N ARG A 97 4.86 0.11 -6.03
CA ARG A 97 6.01 0.26 -5.12
C ARG A 97 6.29 -1.03 -4.36
N ILE A 98 5.28 -1.86 -4.08
CA ILE A 98 5.49 -3.19 -3.49
C ILE A 98 6.30 -4.13 -4.41
N ALA A 99 6.53 -3.78 -5.68
CA ALA A 99 7.37 -4.57 -6.60
C ALA A 99 8.84 -4.66 -6.17
N SER A 100 9.34 -3.69 -5.38
CA SER A 100 10.70 -3.71 -4.83
C SER A 100 10.79 -4.54 -3.54
N PHE A 101 9.74 -5.26 -3.15
CA PHE A 101 9.73 -6.09 -1.96
C PHE A 101 9.83 -7.59 -2.31
N GLU A 102 10.59 -8.31 -1.49
CA GLU A 102 10.82 -9.75 -1.64
C GLU A 102 10.43 -10.52 -0.38
N VAL A 103 10.07 -11.79 -0.53
CA VAL A 103 9.77 -12.65 0.63
C VAL A 103 11.06 -13.02 1.34
N PHE A 104 11.12 -12.75 2.64
CA PHE A 104 12.18 -13.22 3.52
C PHE A 104 11.61 -13.41 4.94
N ASP A 105 11.95 -14.51 5.59
CA ASP A 105 11.53 -14.83 6.96
C ASP A 105 10.02 -14.60 7.24
N GLY A 106 9.17 -15.09 6.34
CA GLY A 106 7.71 -14.97 6.42
C GLY A 106 7.15 -13.55 6.28
N GLY A 107 7.98 -12.57 5.92
CA GLY A 107 7.59 -11.19 5.67
C GLY A 107 8.08 -10.67 4.32
N LEU A 108 7.73 -9.43 4.01
CA LEU A 108 8.19 -8.70 2.84
C LEU A 108 9.34 -7.77 3.22
N PHE A 109 10.41 -7.78 2.46
CA PHE A 109 11.60 -6.97 2.67
C PHE A 109 11.87 -6.13 1.44
N CYS A 110 12.04 -4.82 1.63
CA CYS A 110 12.51 -3.92 0.59
C CYS A 110 13.91 -4.36 0.14
N SER A 111 14.08 -4.57 -1.17
CA SER A 111 15.35 -4.98 -1.77
C SER A 111 16.41 -3.88 -1.67
N GLU A 112 15.98 -2.63 -1.71
CA GLU A 112 16.81 -1.45 -1.62
C GLU A 112 17.11 -1.05 -0.16
N ILE A 113 18.19 -0.29 0.02
CA ILE A 113 18.55 0.33 1.30
C ILE A 113 18.23 1.82 1.18
N ALA A 114 17.31 2.31 2.01
CA ALA A 114 16.94 3.71 2.02
C ALA A 114 18.07 4.60 2.58
N SER A 115 18.12 5.85 2.13
CA SER A 115 19.17 6.81 2.47
C SER A 115 19.11 7.35 3.91
N ASN A 116 17.97 7.17 4.59
CA ASN A 116 17.79 7.53 5.99
C ASN A 116 16.53 6.84 6.54
N ARG A 117 16.32 6.96 7.85
CA ARG A 117 15.17 6.37 8.55
C ARG A 117 13.83 6.80 7.96
N TYR A 118 13.66 8.09 7.69
CA TYR A 118 12.42 8.63 7.13
C TYR A 118 12.09 7.99 5.79
N MET A 119 13.08 7.85 4.89
CA MET A 119 12.89 7.23 3.59
C MET A 119 12.50 5.75 3.67
N ALA A 120 13.03 4.99 4.64
CA ALA A 120 12.59 3.62 4.86
C ALA A 120 11.12 3.55 5.29
N ARG A 121 10.70 4.41 6.23
CA ARG A 121 9.30 4.49 6.66
C ARG A 121 8.38 4.91 5.52
N TYR A 122 8.83 5.90 4.74
CA TYR A 122 8.12 6.39 3.57
C TYR A 122 7.83 5.26 2.58
N TRP A 123 8.84 4.49 2.17
CA TRP A 123 8.64 3.36 1.27
C TRP A 123 7.71 2.28 1.85
N LEU A 124 7.80 2.00 3.15
CA LEU A 124 6.91 1.04 3.82
C LEU A 124 5.46 1.50 3.84
N VAL A 125 5.21 2.77 4.14
CA VAL A 125 3.86 3.36 4.16
C VAL A 125 3.26 3.34 2.77
N GLN A 126 4.01 3.76 1.74
CA GLN A 126 3.51 3.75 0.38
C GLN A 126 3.15 2.34 -0.10
N ALA A 127 4.06 1.38 0.12
CA ALA A 127 3.84 0.00 -0.28
C ALA A 127 2.65 -0.64 0.44
N LEU A 128 2.47 -0.38 1.74
CA LEU A 128 1.32 -0.85 2.50
C LEU A 128 0.02 -0.23 1.98
N ARG A 129 0.00 1.08 1.71
CA ARG A 129 -1.22 1.77 1.26
C ARG A 129 -1.63 1.37 -0.14
N GLU A 130 -0.70 1.03 -1.02
CA GLU A 130 -1.02 0.38 -2.30
C GLU A 130 -1.71 -0.97 -2.09
N LEU A 131 -1.23 -1.81 -1.15
CA LEU A 131 -1.89 -3.08 -0.83
C LEU A 131 -3.30 -2.86 -0.26
N MET A 132 -3.51 -1.81 0.53
CA MET A 132 -4.84 -1.43 1.02
C MET A 132 -5.78 -0.99 -0.12
N VAL A 133 -5.28 -0.22 -1.10
CA VAL A 133 -6.07 0.13 -2.31
C VAL A 133 -6.47 -1.13 -3.07
N ILE A 134 -5.52 -2.05 -3.27
CA ILE A 134 -5.78 -3.34 -3.93
C ILE A 134 -6.86 -4.13 -3.16
N GLU A 135 -6.79 -4.14 -1.84
CA GLU A 135 -7.76 -4.86 -1.01
C GLU A 135 -9.15 -4.25 -1.11
N ALA A 136 -9.25 -2.92 -1.01
CA ALA A 136 -10.51 -2.20 -0.97
C ALA A 136 -11.22 -2.11 -2.33
N THR A 137 -10.47 -2.22 -3.43
CA THR A 137 -10.99 -1.95 -4.78
C THR A 137 -10.86 -3.11 -5.75
N GLY A 138 -10.01 -4.10 -5.46
CA GLY A 138 -9.66 -5.17 -6.41
C GLY A 138 -8.80 -4.72 -7.59
N LEU A 139 -8.55 -3.40 -7.74
CA LEU A 139 -7.78 -2.83 -8.83
C LEU A 139 -6.30 -3.22 -8.73
N ARG A 140 -5.61 -3.13 -9.87
CA ARG A 140 -4.18 -3.42 -9.99
C ARG A 140 -3.44 -2.22 -10.56
N PRO A 141 -2.23 -1.89 -10.07
CA PRO A 141 -1.44 -0.81 -10.63
C PRO A 141 -0.90 -1.19 -12.02
N ASP A 142 -0.73 -0.18 -12.88
CA ASP A 142 -0.14 -0.29 -14.20
C ASP A 142 0.69 0.95 -14.53
N TYR A 143 1.51 0.88 -15.57
CA TYR A 143 2.29 2.01 -16.04
C TYR A 143 1.40 3.08 -16.67
N LEU A 144 1.55 4.33 -16.25
CA LEU A 144 0.81 5.50 -16.76
C LEU A 144 0.69 5.54 -18.29
N LYS A 145 1.80 5.30 -19.00
CA LYS A 145 1.87 5.34 -20.46
C LYS A 145 0.91 4.37 -21.17
N ASN A 146 0.46 3.34 -20.47
CA ASN A 146 -0.48 2.34 -20.98
C ASN A 146 -1.94 2.79 -20.83
N ARG A 147 -2.20 3.74 -19.93
CA ARG A 147 -3.53 4.02 -19.40
C ARG A 147 -4.02 5.44 -19.64
N LEU A 148 -3.09 6.38 -19.85
CA LEU A 148 -3.42 7.76 -20.20
C LEU A 148 -4.07 7.85 -21.58
N PRO A 149 -5.02 8.79 -21.78
CA PRO A 149 -5.49 9.13 -23.12
C PRO A 149 -4.32 9.62 -23.97
N LYS A 150 -4.37 9.32 -25.27
CA LYS A 150 -3.31 9.67 -26.21
C LYS A 150 -3.85 10.56 -27.30
N VAL A 151 -3.08 11.58 -27.66
CA VAL A 151 -3.37 12.44 -28.82
C VAL A 151 -2.33 12.17 -29.90
N ARG A 152 -2.77 12.24 -31.15
CA ARG A 152 -1.86 12.13 -32.29
C ARG A 152 -1.10 13.44 -32.44
N GLN A 153 0.22 13.33 -32.54
CA GLN A 153 1.14 14.42 -32.80
C GLN A 153 1.92 14.16 -34.07
N GLU A 154 2.46 15.22 -34.66
CA GLU A 154 3.38 15.16 -35.79
C GLU A 154 4.55 16.12 -35.56
N PHE A 155 5.77 15.59 -35.65
CA PHE A 155 7.00 16.37 -35.56
C PHE A 155 7.98 15.89 -36.64
N ASN A 156 8.47 16.82 -37.48
CA ASN A 156 9.33 16.51 -38.63
C ASN A 156 8.82 15.35 -39.51
N GLY A 157 7.52 15.34 -39.83
CA GLY A 157 6.88 14.30 -40.65
C GLY A 157 6.70 12.95 -39.94
N THR A 158 7.17 12.80 -38.71
CA THR A 158 6.98 11.59 -37.89
C THR A 158 5.72 11.72 -37.05
N LYS A 159 4.78 10.80 -37.26
CA LYS A 159 3.52 10.72 -36.50
C LYS A 159 3.70 9.83 -35.28
N TYR A 160 3.32 10.33 -34.10
CA TYR A 160 3.36 9.57 -32.85
C TYR A 160 2.14 9.86 -31.97
N PHE A 161 1.95 9.04 -30.94
CA PHE A 161 0.90 9.22 -29.95
C PHE A 161 1.50 9.65 -28.62
N GLU A 162 1.11 10.82 -28.15
CA GLU A 162 1.60 11.38 -26.90
C GLU A 162 0.55 11.20 -25.79
N PRO A 163 0.92 10.63 -24.62
CA PRO A 163 0.03 10.55 -23.49
C PRO A 163 -0.24 11.94 -22.90
N VAL A 164 -1.51 12.26 -22.64
CA VAL A 164 -1.91 13.56 -22.08
C VAL A 164 -2.40 13.37 -20.65
N GLN A 165 -1.72 13.99 -19.70
CA GLN A 165 -2.05 13.94 -18.28
C GLN A 165 -3.06 15.02 -17.89
N PRO A 166 -3.81 14.85 -16.79
CA PRO A 166 -4.57 15.94 -16.18
C PRO A 166 -3.66 17.15 -15.90
N PRO A 167 -4.09 18.39 -16.17
CA PRO A 167 -3.28 19.58 -15.93
C PRO A 167 -2.87 19.73 -14.46
N GLY A 168 -1.58 19.95 -14.25
CA GLY A 168 -1.00 20.09 -12.91
C GLY A 168 -0.95 18.78 -12.12
N ALA A 169 -1.05 17.63 -12.78
CA ALA A 169 -0.89 16.33 -12.13
C ALA A 169 0.47 16.23 -11.42
N ASP A 170 0.45 15.66 -10.23
CA ASP A 170 1.62 15.45 -9.36
C ASP A 170 1.45 14.08 -8.67
N HIS A 171 2.51 13.27 -8.71
CA HIS A 171 2.49 11.86 -8.27
C HIS A 171 1.38 11.00 -8.89
N LEU A 172 1.01 11.29 -10.14
CA LEU A 172 0.00 10.52 -10.89
C LEU A 172 0.37 9.03 -10.96
N SER A 173 -0.62 8.17 -10.72
CA SER A 173 -0.51 6.72 -10.88
C SER A 173 -1.72 6.17 -11.65
N ALA A 174 -1.52 5.03 -12.32
CA ALA A 174 -2.57 4.37 -13.07
C ALA A 174 -2.88 3.00 -12.47
N TRP A 175 -4.17 2.71 -12.44
CA TRP A 175 -4.75 1.49 -11.91
C TRP A 175 -5.76 0.96 -12.91
N TYR A 176 -6.00 -0.34 -12.90
CA TYR A 176 -6.98 -0.95 -13.77
C TYR A 176 -7.69 -2.10 -13.09
N ASP A 177 -8.92 -2.32 -13.52
CA ASP A 177 -9.68 -3.51 -13.17
C ASP A 177 -9.16 -4.69 -14.01
N PRO A 178 -8.66 -5.78 -13.38
CA PRO A 178 -8.17 -6.94 -14.11
C PRO A 178 -9.23 -7.66 -14.95
N GLU A 179 -10.52 -7.53 -14.64
CA GLU A 179 -11.61 -8.15 -15.41
C GLU A 179 -12.00 -7.27 -16.61
N THR A 180 -12.45 -6.06 -16.36
CA THR A 180 -13.01 -5.16 -17.40
C THR A 180 -11.94 -4.35 -18.15
N LYS A 181 -10.71 -4.32 -17.62
CA LYS A 181 -9.59 -3.48 -18.09
C LYS A 181 -9.85 -1.97 -18.01
N ALA A 182 -10.94 -1.54 -17.39
CA ALA A 182 -11.21 -0.14 -17.13
C ALA A 182 -10.09 0.50 -16.31
N THR A 183 -9.88 1.80 -16.50
CA THR A 183 -8.76 2.55 -15.93
C THR A 183 -9.26 3.50 -14.85
N LEU A 184 -8.58 3.48 -13.71
CA LEU A 184 -8.61 4.53 -12.69
C LEU A 184 -7.25 5.24 -12.71
N LEU A 185 -7.24 6.56 -12.78
CA LEU A 185 -6.04 7.36 -12.48
C LEU A 185 -6.17 7.94 -11.08
N MET A 186 -5.08 7.93 -10.33
CA MET A 186 -4.98 8.53 -9.00
C MET A 186 -3.91 9.61 -9.06
N ASP A 187 -4.29 10.85 -8.76
CA ASP A 187 -3.42 12.01 -8.74
C ASP A 187 -3.29 12.50 -7.30
N GLU A 188 -2.06 12.75 -6.84
CA GLU A 188 -1.78 12.95 -5.41
C GLU A 188 -0.92 14.20 -5.15
N PRO A 189 -1.38 15.39 -5.58
CA PRO A 189 -0.65 16.64 -5.37
C PRO A 189 -0.49 16.96 -3.89
N TYR A 190 0.60 17.66 -3.58
CA TYR A 190 0.80 18.30 -2.28
C TYR A 190 -0.18 19.46 -2.09
N LEU A 191 -1.36 19.12 -1.59
CA LEU A 191 -2.48 20.03 -1.44
C LEU A 191 -3.17 19.76 -0.11
N ARG A 192 -3.58 20.81 0.60
CA ARG A 192 -4.38 20.65 1.82
C ARG A 192 -5.76 20.12 1.46
N LYS A 193 -6.40 19.43 2.41
CA LYS A 193 -7.70 18.78 2.20
C LYS A 193 -8.82 19.74 1.76
N ASP A 194 -8.77 20.97 2.27
CA ASP A 194 -9.74 22.05 2.04
C ASP A 194 -9.35 23.00 0.90
N GLU A 195 -8.15 22.84 0.35
CA GLU A 195 -7.64 23.72 -0.71
C GLU A 195 -8.08 23.25 -2.09
N GLU A 196 -8.52 24.17 -2.93
CA GLU A 196 -8.87 23.88 -4.33
C GLU A 196 -7.61 23.72 -5.16
N HIS A 197 -7.64 22.80 -6.13
CA HIS A 197 -6.51 22.62 -7.04
C HIS A 197 -6.33 23.87 -7.92
N SER A 198 -5.12 24.44 -7.98
CA SER A 198 -4.81 25.66 -8.75
C SER A 198 -5.12 25.57 -10.25
N ARG A 199 -5.28 24.34 -10.77
CA ARG A 199 -5.65 24.02 -12.16
C ARG A 199 -7.07 23.45 -12.32
N ALA A 200 -7.96 23.62 -11.34
CA ALA A 200 -9.30 23.03 -11.34
C ALA A 200 -10.07 23.25 -12.65
N THR A 201 -10.11 24.48 -13.17
CA THR A 201 -10.77 24.79 -14.46
C THR A 201 -10.16 24.00 -15.62
N SER A 202 -8.83 24.00 -15.76
CA SER A 202 -8.17 23.24 -16.84
C SER A 202 -8.34 21.72 -16.69
N ARG A 203 -8.47 21.21 -15.46
CA ARG A 203 -8.76 19.79 -15.21
C ARG A 203 -10.18 19.43 -15.60
N ALA A 204 -11.16 20.29 -15.32
CA ALA A 204 -12.53 20.11 -15.79
C ALA A 204 -12.62 20.12 -17.33
N GLU A 205 -11.86 21.00 -18.00
CA GLU A 205 -11.74 21.01 -19.46
C GLU A 205 -11.08 19.74 -20.00
N TRP A 206 -10.02 19.26 -19.34
CA TRP A 206 -9.36 17.99 -19.68
C TRP A 206 -10.32 16.81 -19.53
N CYS A 207 -11.09 16.77 -18.44
CA CYS A 207 -12.11 15.75 -18.19
C CYS A 207 -13.15 15.74 -19.31
N LYS A 208 -13.67 16.92 -19.67
CA LYS A 208 -14.61 17.06 -20.79
C LYS A 208 -14.00 16.63 -22.12
N ARG A 209 -12.73 16.93 -22.37
CA ARG A 209 -12.04 16.60 -23.63
C ARG A 209 -11.82 15.09 -23.81
N PHE A 210 -11.56 14.37 -22.73
CA PHE A 210 -11.19 12.95 -22.78
C PHE A 210 -12.26 12.01 -22.20
N ASP A 211 -13.45 12.53 -21.94
CA ASP A 211 -14.60 11.82 -21.35
C ASP A 211 -14.27 11.18 -19.99
N TYR A 212 -13.61 11.94 -19.12
CA TYR A 212 -13.33 11.56 -17.73
C TYR A 212 -14.25 12.29 -16.74
N LEU A 213 -14.43 11.67 -15.59
CA LEU A 213 -14.95 12.27 -14.37
C LEU A 213 -13.80 12.44 -13.38
N GLU A 214 -13.91 13.45 -12.53
CA GLU A 214 -12.99 13.68 -11.40
C GLU A 214 -13.77 13.63 -10.08
N ARG A 215 -13.16 12.98 -9.06
CA ARG A 215 -13.61 12.98 -7.67
C ARG A 215 -12.43 13.20 -6.76
N SER A 216 -12.62 13.82 -5.60
CA SER A 216 -11.60 13.87 -4.55
C SER A 216 -11.98 12.95 -3.41
N SER A 217 -11.03 12.15 -2.92
CA SER A 217 -11.23 11.32 -1.73
C SER A 217 -10.82 12.08 -0.47
N THR A 218 -11.41 11.69 0.67
CA THR A 218 -11.01 12.21 1.98
C THR A 218 -9.89 11.41 2.63
N TRP A 219 -9.54 10.26 2.05
CA TRP A 219 -8.39 9.41 2.38
C TRP A 219 -7.12 9.96 1.73
N GLY A 220 -6.02 10.05 2.48
CA GLY A 220 -4.77 10.74 2.11
C GLY A 220 -3.94 10.15 0.95
N GLY A 221 -4.45 9.15 0.24
CA GLY A 221 -3.77 8.56 -0.92
C GLY A 221 -2.67 7.57 -0.56
N THR A 222 -1.82 7.21 -1.52
CA THR A 222 -0.71 6.26 -1.35
C THR A 222 0.64 6.94 -1.20
N TYR A 223 0.77 8.20 -1.63
CA TYR A 223 2.05 8.86 -1.83
C TYR A 223 2.65 9.44 -0.54
N LEU A 224 2.04 10.47 0.06
CA LEU A 224 2.52 11.07 1.30
C LEU A 224 1.35 11.52 2.19
N PRO A 225 0.56 10.58 2.76
CA PRO A 225 -0.48 10.93 3.71
C PRO A 225 0.12 11.49 5.02
N PRO A 226 -0.55 12.44 5.69
CA PRO A 226 -1.78 13.15 5.31
C PRO A 226 -1.50 14.44 4.48
N LYS A 227 -0.31 14.57 3.87
CA LYS A 227 0.17 15.79 3.20
C LYS A 227 -0.15 15.86 1.71
N SER A 228 -0.63 14.78 1.12
CA SER A 228 -1.17 14.71 -0.24
C SER A 228 -2.70 14.62 -0.21
N ARG A 229 -3.35 15.19 -1.24
CA ARG A 229 -4.78 15.00 -1.48
C ARG A 229 -4.98 14.04 -2.64
N LEU A 230 -5.89 13.09 -2.49
CA LEU A 230 -6.17 12.12 -3.55
C LEU A 230 -7.30 12.60 -4.47
N PHE A 231 -6.99 12.77 -5.75
CA PHE A 231 -7.97 12.92 -6.83
C PHE A 231 -8.04 11.63 -7.66
N LEU A 232 -9.24 11.27 -8.04
CA LEU A 232 -9.60 10.05 -8.76
C LEU A 232 -10.18 10.42 -10.11
N PHE A 233 -9.72 9.73 -11.16
CA PHE A 233 -10.25 9.90 -12.51
C PHE A 233 -10.62 8.56 -13.14
N ALA A 234 -11.83 8.49 -13.69
CA ALA A 234 -12.27 7.37 -14.52
C ALA A 234 -13.09 7.87 -15.70
N LYS A 235 -13.19 7.08 -16.77
CA LYS A 235 -14.01 7.44 -17.92
C LYS A 235 -15.50 7.38 -17.57
N VAL A 236 -16.29 8.32 -18.12
CA VAL A 236 -17.73 8.48 -17.85
C VAL A 236 -18.53 7.18 -18.00
N ASN A 237 -18.21 6.37 -19.03
CA ASN A 237 -18.90 5.12 -19.34
C ASN A 237 -18.05 3.87 -19.05
N SER A 238 -17.07 3.98 -18.16
CA SER A 238 -16.32 2.80 -17.72
C SER A 238 -17.06 2.04 -16.63
N SER A 239 -16.70 0.78 -16.42
CA SER A 239 -17.15 -0.04 -15.30
C SER A 239 -16.66 0.44 -13.92
N ILE A 240 -15.74 1.42 -13.88
CA ILE A 240 -15.25 1.97 -12.61
C ILE A 240 -16.21 3.04 -12.12
N ASN A 241 -16.88 2.75 -11.02
CA ASN A 241 -17.73 3.68 -10.29
C ASN A 241 -16.89 4.51 -9.30
N LEU A 242 -16.66 5.78 -9.60
CA LEU A 242 -15.83 6.64 -8.75
C LEU A 242 -16.42 6.84 -7.34
N ASP A 243 -17.74 6.92 -7.20
CA ASP A 243 -18.37 7.15 -5.90
C ASP A 243 -18.21 5.91 -4.99
N GLU A 244 -18.26 4.71 -5.57
CA GLU A 244 -17.98 3.46 -4.87
C GLU A 244 -16.50 3.34 -4.48
N ILE A 245 -15.58 3.63 -5.41
CA ILE A 245 -14.14 3.63 -5.12
C ILE A 245 -13.83 4.63 -4.00
N GLU A 246 -14.34 5.85 -4.09
CA GLU A 246 -14.13 6.88 -3.07
C GLU A 246 -14.67 6.43 -1.71
N SER A 247 -15.89 5.87 -1.67
CA SER A 247 -16.50 5.33 -0.46
C SER A 247 -15.62 4.25 0.18
N ASN A 248 -15.17 3.27 -0.61
CA ASN A 248 -14.31 2.18 -0.14
C ASN A 248 -12.97 2.70 0.39
N LEU A 249 -12.32 3.62 -0.33
CA LEU A 249 -11.06 4.24 0.13
C LEU A 249 -11.25 5.07 1.40
N ASN A 250 -12.37 5.77 1.54
CA ASN A 250 -12.70 6.55 2.75
C ASN A 250 -12.91 5.65 4.00
N THR A 251 -13.04 4.32 3.83
CA THR A 251 -13.05 3.35 4.94
C THR A 251 -11.66 2.83 5.32
N LEU A 252 -10.61 3.19 4.60
CA LEU A 252 -9.25 2.80 4.93
C LEU A 252 -8.69 3.67 6.07
N PRO A 253 -7.80 3.11 6.91
CA PRO A 253 -7.15 3.89 7.95
C PRO A 253 -6.28 5.00 7.33
N ASP A 254 -6.25 6.15 8.00
CA ASP A 254 -5.51 7.35 7.56
C ASP A 254 -4.76 8.04 8.70
N ASP A 255 -4.54 7.33 9.81
CA ASP A 255 -3.95 7.78 11.07
C ASP A 255 -2.49 7.31 11.26
N PHE A 256 -1.81 7.03 10.14
CA PHE A 256 -0.42 6.60 10.10
C PHE A 256 0.34 7.20 8.90
N GLY A 257 1.65 7.35 9.06
CA GLY A 257 2.52 8.02 8.09
C GLY A 257 4.01 7.75 8.36
N ALA A 258 4.87 8.43 7.60
CA ALA A 258 6.32 8.20 7.65
C ALA A 258 7.07 9.05 8.68
N LEU A 259 6.44 10.13 9.15
CA LEU A 259 6.99 11.04 10.16
C LEU A 259 7.00 10.39 11.54
N ASP A 260 7.83 10.90 12.45
CA ASP A 260 7.97 10.33 13.80
C ASP A 260 6.63 10.36 14.56
N GLU A 261 5.83 11.42 14.45
CA GLU A 261 4.51 11.55 15.09
C GLU A 261 3.44 10.57 14.53
N ASP A 262 3.56 10.21 13.26
CA ASP A 262 2.59 9.39 12.53
C ASP A 262 3.03 7.93 12.40
N TRP A 263 4.28 7.60 12.77
CA TRP A 263 4.82 6.26 12.61
C TRP A 263 4.13 5.28 13.56
N ARG A 264 3.56 4.21 12.98
CA ARG A 264 2.89 3.11 13.71
C ARG A 264 3.63 1.78 13.62
N GLY A 265 4.81 1.77 12.99
CA GLY A 265 5.70 0.63 12.98
C GLY A 265 6.67 0.63 14.16
N SER A 266 7.70 -0.21 14.06
CA SER A 266 8.79 -0.28 15.03
C SER A 266 10.12 -0.07 14.33
N SER A 267 11.03 0.63 15.01
CA SER A 267 12.43 0.72 14.59
C SER A 267 13.19 -0.43 15.25
N GLU A 268 13.79 -1.29 14.43
CA GLU A 268 14.78 -2.25 14.89
C GLU A 268 16.14 -1.56 14.77
N GLU A 269 16.56 -0.96 15.89
CA GLU A 269 17.94 -0.53 16.04
C GLU A 269 18.82 -1.76 16.26
N ASN A 270 19.95 -1.77 15.58
CA ASN A 270 21.03 -2.75 15.70
C ASN A 270 20.84 -4.12 15.03
N GLN A 271 22.02 -4.64 14.64
CA GLN A 271 22.31 -5.95 14.06
C GLN A 271 21.96 -6.09 12.57
N THR A 272 22.95 -5.79 11.72
CA THR A 272 23.03 -6.38 10.39
C THR A 272 22.84 -7.90 10.57
N PRO A 273 21.86 -8.57 9.94
CA PRO A 273 21.91 -10.02 9.87
C PRO A 273 23.28 -10.36 9.30
N SER A 274 24.02 -11.22 9.99
CA SER A 274 25.37 -11.55 9.56
C SER A 274 25.32 -12.02 8.10
N HIS A 275 26.39 -11.78 7.34
CA HIS A 275 26.55 -12.35 6.00
C HIS A 275 26.21 -13.85 5.97
N VAL A 276 26.47 -14.54 7.10
CA VAL A 276 26.11 -15.95 7.32
C VAL A 276 24.60 -16.16 7.30
N GLN A 277 23.82 -15.39 8.05
CA GLN A 277 22.36 -15.50 8.09
C GLN A 277 21.73 -15.18 6.74
N MET A 278 22.19 -14.14 6.06
CA MET A 278 21.68 -13.79 4.73
C MET A 278 22.02 -14.86 3.69
N ARG A 279 23.25 -15.43 3.72
CA ARG A 279 23.63 -16.54 2.83
C ARG A 279 22.86 -17.82 3.12
N GLN A 280 22.57 -18.12 4.38
CA GLN A 280 21.78 -19.30 4.77
C GLN A 280 20.36 -19.23 4.23
N ALA A 281 19.69 -18.09 4.40
CA ALA A 281 18.34 -17.88 3.87
C ALA A 281 18.30 -17.94 2.33
N LEU A 282 19.28 -17.32 1.66
CA LEU A 282 19.38 -17.37 0.21
C LEU A 282 19.64 -18.81 -0.30
N SER A 283 20.50 -19.56 0.40
CA SER A 283 20.78 -20.96 0.09
C SER A 283 19.54 -21.84 0.23
N GLN A 284 18.67 -21.55 1.21
CA GLN A 284 17.39 -22.24 1.33
C GLN A 284 16.49 -21.97 0.12
N LEU A 285 16.36 -20.72 -0.33
CA LEU A 285 15.56 -20.35 -1.51
C LEU A 285 16.09 -20.95 -2.82
N VAL A 286 17.41 -21.10 -2.95
CA VAL A 286 18.02 -21.86 -4.06
C VAL A 286 17.66 -23.34 -3.96
N ARG A 287 17.77 -23.93 -2.76
CA ARG A 287 17.49 -25.34 -2.52
C ARG A 287 16.03 -25.71 -2.79
N VAL A 288 15.09 -24.85 -2.41
CA VAL A 288 13.65 -25.07 -2.65
C VAL A 288 13.21 -24.64 -4.06
N GLY A 289 14.14 -24.23 -4.93
CA GLY A 289 13.91 -24.03 -6.35
C GLY A 289 13.36 -22.67 -6.76
N TYR A 290 13.22 -21.71 -5.83
CA TYR A 290 12.74 -20.36 -6.15
C TYR A 290 13.82 -19.49 -6.84
N LEU A 291 15.10 -19.73 -6.52
CA LEU A 291 16.22 -18.96 -7.03
C LEU A 291 17.24 -19.86 -7.78
N GLU A 292 17.98 -19.27 -8.72
CA GLU A 292 19.13 -19.89 -9.36
C GLU A 292 20.33 -19.95 -8.41
N GLY A 293 21.18 -20.96 -8.59
CA GLY A 293 22.36 -21.18 -7.75
C GLY A 293 23.43 -20.08 -7.80
N LYS A 294 23.32 -19.14 -8.74
CA LYS A 294 24.17 -17.95 -8.83
C LYS A 294 23.73 -16.81 -7.89
N SER A 295 22.59 -16.98 -7.21
CA SER A 295 22.13 -15.99 -6.24
C SER A 295 23.10 -15.89 -5.06
N ASN A 296 23.52 -14.68 -4.67
CA ASN A 296 24.43 -14.48 -3.54
C ASN A 296 24.13 -13.19 -2.74
N VAL A 297 24.88 -12.95 -1.67
CA VAL A 297 24.92 -11.70 -0.91
C VAL A 297 26.30 -11.08 -1.14
N ASN A 298 26.36 -9.85 -1.67
CA ASN A 298 27.62 -9.16 -1.93
C ASN A 298 28.24 -8.62 -0.63
N GLN A 299 29.48 -8.13 -0.71
CA GLN A 299 30.25 -7.66 0.45
C GLN A 299 29.52 -6.58 1.27
N ASP A 300 28.69 -5.76 0.62
CA ASP A 300 27.88 -4.71 1.24
C ASP A 300 26.59 -5.21 1.90
N GLY A 301 26.28 -6.51 1.80
CA GLY A 301 25.06 -7.10 2.34
C GLY A 301 23.84 -6.91 1.43
N GLN A 302 24.04 -6.63 0.15
CA GLN A 302 22.97 -6.59 -0.85
C GLN A 302 22.72 -8.02 -1.37
N ILE A 303 21.44 -8.37 -1.48
CA ILE A 303 21.02 -9.65 -2.02
C ILE A 303 21.02 -9.53 -3.55
N MET A 304 21.81 -10.37 -4.20
CA MET A 304 21.88 -10.58 -5.64
C MET A 304 21.07 -11.84 -5.95
N ALA A 305 19.75 -11.75 -6.00
CA ALA A 305 18.87 -12.89 -6.29
C ALA A 305 18.56 -13.00 -7.79
N ILE A 306 18.69 -14.20 -8.34
CA ILE A 306 18.31 -14.53 -9.71
C ILE A 306 17.17 -15.52 -9.64
N ARG A 307 15.98 -15.14 -10.14
CA ARG A 307 14.78 -15.98 -10.06
C ARG A 307 14.82 -17.04 -11.15
N LYS A 308 14.53 -18.30 -10.80
CA LYS A 308 14.25 -19.32 -11.82
C LYS A 308 12.92 -18.99 -12.49
N THR A 309 12.93 -18.81 -13.80
CA THR A 309 11.68 -18.77 -14.58
C THR A 309 11.01 -20.13 -14.45
N PRO A 310 9.72 -20.23 -14.07
CA PRO A 310 9.03 -21.50 -14.07
C PRO A 310 9.04 -22.04 -15.51
N MET A 311 9.51 -23.27 -15.70
CA MET A 311 9.22 -23.99 -16.94
C MET A 311 7.71 -24.19 -17.00
N LEU A 312 7.11 -23.80 -18.13
CA LEU A 312 5.71 -24.09 -18.47
C LEU A 312 5.44 -25.60 -18.40
#